data_AF-A0A936DGP8-F1
#
_entry.id   AF-A0A936DGP8-F1
#
_cell.length_a   1.000
_cell.length_b   1.000
_cell.length_c   1.000
_cell.angle_alpha   90.00
_cell.angle_beta   90.00
_cell.angle_gamma   90.00
#
_symmetry.space_group_name_H-M   'P 1'
#
loop_
_entity.id
_entity.type
_entity.pdbx_description
1 polymer ?
#
loop_
_entity_poly.entity_id
_entity_poly.type
_entity_poly.pdbx_seq_one_letter_code
_entity_poly.pdbx_strand_id
1 'polypeptide(L)'
;MAYISYVLTLLFFFGISLINGYFSKPHRGEDGIALGMMLQVVVIGFTICSLILTLSIWWKGGFDWVSPQGRTRNILVGIGWLCMVVAIFDSSFFESGWYHDLPDFFRLLIKRIGQIWMPLLVFASCFFLLNTELKARVSPYFYKTPMAIAFGLAALMVLGILFGWARRQIEHKIAVREARQEEIRKYGGDRSWYFKTSMDFINAHNDTTITRLLSYAVMDRDRDKGENDEIRKAAVAKIKSYEHWETNLIRILESKDIGDIFNAYGFLEANTLEHPKEFIIPIKNSITYVTTVSNESIKNPDNFFLGSTNIGALCHILEAQFKGDAADFRPNMVNLQKVLDIPPAKRSDKKYAQGFDEILQKSRLVVKNWLEAN
;
A
#
# COMPACT_ATOMS: atom_id res chain seq x y z
N MET A 1 -24.78 39.56 -18.59
CA MET A 1 -23.76 38.47 -18.59
C MET A 1 -22.46 38.85 -17.90
N ALA A 2 -21.76 39.93 -18.28
CA ALA A 2 -20.45 40.27 -17.71
C ALA A 2 -20.46 40.56 -16.18
N TYR A 3 -21.43 41.37 -15.70
CA TYR A 3 -21.59 41.64 -14.26
C TYR A 3 -22.00 40.41 -13.44
N ILE A 4 -22.87 39.56 -14.01
CA ILE A 4 -23.26 38.28 -13.39
C ILE A 4 -22.03 37.38 -13.26
N SER A 5 -21.23 37.27 -14.32
CA SER A 5 -19.99 36.47 -14.30
C SER A 5 -18.97 37.01 -13.30
N TYR A 6 -18.86 38.33 -13.15
CA TYR A 6 -18.02 38.97 -12.14
C TYR A 6 -18.44 38.59 -10.71
N VAL A 7 -19.73 38.74 -10.39
CA VAL A 7 -20.29 38.38 -9.07
C VAL A 7 -20.13 36.89 -8.79
N LEU A 8 -20.41 36.02 -9.77
CA LEU A 8 -20.24 34.57 -9.61
C LEU A 8 -18.76 34.19 -9.42
N THR A 9 -17.83 34.80 -10.17
CA THR A 9 -16.40 34.54 -10.02
C THR A 9 -15.91 34.94 -8.62
N LEU A 10 -16.38 36.07 -8.10
CA LEU A 10 -16.12 36.48 -6.72
C LEU A 10 -16.70 35.49 -5.71
N LEU A 11 -17.95 35.06 -5.88
CA LEU A 11 -18.60 34.11 -4.98
C LEU A 11 -17.85 32.78 -4.93
N PHE A 12 -17.48 32.22 -6.08
CA PHE A 12 -16.68 31.01 -6.13
C PHE A 12 -15.30 31.21 -5.50
N PHE A 13 -14.65 32.35 -5.74
CA PHE A 13 -13.37 32.67 -5.09
C PHE A 13 -13.48 32.76 -3.56
N PHE A 14 -14.53 33.41 -3.05
CA PHE A 14 -14.82 33.41 -1.60
C PHE A 14 -15.07 31.99 -1.08
N GLY A 15 -15.80 31.16 -1.83
CA GLY A 15 -15.99 29.75 -1.52
C GLY A 15 -14.65 29.00 -1.39
N ILE A 16 -13.73 29.17 -2.35
CA ILE A 16 -12.38 28.57 -2.30
C ILE A 16 -11.65 29.04 -1.05
N SER A 17 -11.68 30.35 -0.76
CA SER A 17 -10.98 30.93 0.39
C SER A 17 -11.54 30.43 1.74
N LEU A 18 -12.87 30.32 1.86
CA LEU A 18 -13.53 29.80 3.07
C LEU A 18 -13.21 28.32 3.28
N ILE A 19 -13.27 27.51 2.22
CA ILE A 19 -12.96 26.08 2.28
C ILE A 19 -11.47 25.89 2.65
N ASN A 20 -10.55 26.62 2.02
CA ASN A 20 -9.12 26.57 2.37
C ASN A 20 -8.84 27.01 3.82
N GLY A 21 -9.54 28.04 4.31
CA GLY A 21 -9.47 28.46 5.71
C GLY A 21 -9.96 27.37 6.66
N TYR A 22 -11.02 26.65 6.29
CA TYR A 22 -11.54 25.53 7.05
C TYR A 22 -10.60 24.30 7.03
N PHE A 23 -9.95 24.01 5.89
CA PHE A 23 -8.93 22.95 5.74
C PHE A 23 -7.64 23.18 6.55
N SER A 24 -7.45 24.34 7.19
CA SER A 24 -6.31 24.57 8.08
C SER A 24 -6.28 23.67 9.33
N LYS A 25 -7.35 22.91 9.58
CA LYS A 25 -7.45 21.90 10.65
C LYS A 25 -7.51 20.48 10.06
N PRO A 26 -6.91 19.47 10.71
CA PRO A 26 -6.96 18.10 10.24
C PRO A 26 -8.39 17.54 10.34
N HIS A 27 -8.97 17.18 9.19
CA HIS A 27 -10.26 16.49 9.09
C HIS A 27 -10.01 15.04 8.64
N ARG A 28 -10.68 14.06 9.27
CA ARG A 28 -10.57 12.63 8.96
C ARG A 28 -11.94 12.04 8.67
N GLY A 29 -12.00 11.02 7.82
CA GLY A 29 -13.24 10.31 7.49
C GLY A 29 -14.10 11.03 6.46
N GLU A 30 -15.42 10.92 6.60
CA GLU A 30 -16.42 11.40 5.64
C GLU A 30 -16.36 12.92 5.39
N ASP A 31 -16.07 13.71 6.44
CA ASP A 31 -15.94 15.17 6.35
C ASP A 31 -14.82 15.61 5.39
N GLY A 32 -13.69 14.90 5.39
CA GLY A 32 -12.58 15.19 4.49
C GLY A 32 -12.92 14.94 3.02
N ILE A 33 -13.69 13.89 2.75
CA ILE A 33 -14.13 13.52 1.39
C ILE A 33 -15.15 14.55 0.88
N ALA A 34 -16.16 14.90 1.70
CA ALA A 34 -17.19 15.86 1.33
C ALA A 34 -16.59 17.25 1.03
N LEU A 35 -15.67 17.73 1.87
CA LEU A 35 -15.00 19.00 1.67
C LEU A 35 -14.08 18.98 0.44
N GLY A 36 -13.40 17.86 0.17
CA GLY A 36 -12.57 17.68 -1.02
C GLY A 36 -13.40 17.76 -2.32
N MET A 37 -14.55 17.11 -2.35
CA MET A 37 -15.49 17.20 -3.49
C MET A 37 -16.08 18.61 -3.64
N MET A 38 -16.43 19.26 -2.52
CA MET A 38 -16.93 20.64 -2.54
C MET A 38 -15.91 21.61 -3.12
N LEU A 39 -14.64 21.48 -2.74
CA LEU A 39 -13.55 22.31 -3.28
C LEU A 39 -13.42 22.17 -4.80
N GLN A 40 -13.52 20.95 -5.34
CA GLN A 40 -13.48 20.71 -6.79
C GLN A 40 -14.60 21.46 -7.53
N VAL A 41 -15.84 21.35 -7.05
CA VAL A 41 -16.99 22.03 -7.67
C VAL A 41 -16.80 23.54 -7.68
N VAL A 42 -16.34 24.11 -6.56
CA VAL A 42 -16.13 25.56 -6.43
C VAL A 42 -14.98 26.05 -7.32
N VAL A 43 -13.88 25.30 -7.44
CA VAL A 43 -12.77 25.61 -8.36
C VAL A 43 -13.20 25.56 -9.82
N ILE A 44 -13.97 24.54 -10.22
CA ILE A 44 -14.49 24.42 -11.59
C ILE A 44 -15.42 25.61 -11.89
N GLY A 45 -16.31 25.94 -10.95
CA GLY A 45 -17.18 27.12 -11.04
C GLY A 45 -16.39 28.42 -11.22
N PHE A 46 -15.34 28.63 -10.40
CA PHE A 46 -14.43 29.77 -10.53
C PHE A 46 -13.76 29.82 -11.91
N THR A 47 -13.27 28.68 -12.40
CA THR A 47 -12.56 28.59 -13.69
C THR A 47 -13.48 28.97 -14.85
N ILE A 48 -14.70 28.43 -14.87
CA ILE A 48 -15.68 28.73 -15.93
C ILE A 48 -16.13 30.20 -15.86
N CYS A 49 -16.52 30.68 -14.68
CA CYS A 49 -16.99 32.06 -14.53
C CYS A 49 -15.89 33.09 -14.82
N SER A 50 -14.65 32.84 -14.38
CA SER A 50 -13.51 33.73 -14.66
C SER A 50 -13.15 33.75 -16.16
N LEU A 51 -13.30 32.63 -16.87
CA LEU A 51 -13.11 32.57 -18.31
C LEU A 51 -14.18 33.39 -19.04
N ILE A 52 -15.45 33.20 -18.70
CA ILE A 52 -16.57 33.97 -19.28
C ILE A 52 -16.40 35.47 -19.00
N LEU A 53 -15.98 35.82 -17.78
CA LEU A 53 -15.65 37.20 -17.40
C LEU A 53 -14.52 37.77 -18.28
N THR A 54 -13.44 37.03 -18.45
CA THR A 54 -12.28 37.43 -19.27
C THR A 54 -12.69 37.65 -20.72
N LEU A 55 -13.45 36.72 -21.30
CA LEU A 55 -13.99 36.84 -22.66
C LEU A 55 -14.94 38.04 -22.80
N SER A 56 -15.77 38.30 -21.79
CA SER A 56 -16.69 39.44 -21.78
C SER A 56 -15.96 40.78 -21.74
N ILE A 57 -14.86 40.89 -21.00
CA ILE A 57 -14.00 42.09 -20.97
C ILE A 57 -13.25 42.23 -22.29
N TRP A 58 -12.79 41.10 -22.85
CA TRP A 58 -12.09 41.05 -24.13
C TRP A 58 -12.94 41.56 -25.29
N TRP A 59 -14.19 41.11 -25.40
CA TRP A 59 -15.13 41.60 -26.44
C TRP A 59 -15.39 43.10 -26.38
N LYS A 60 -15.18 43.75 -25.22
CA LYS A 60 -15.32 45.21 -25.04
C LYS A 60 -14.02 45.98 -25.24
N GLY A 61 -12.95 45.36 -25.72
CA GLY A 61 -11.63 46.01 -25.88
C GLY A 61 -10.92 46.29 -24.56
N GLY A 62 -11.33 45.67 -23.45
CA GLY A 62 -10.77 45.94 -22.12
C GLY A 62 -9.27 45.65 -21.98
N PHE A 63 -8.71 44.82 -22.88
CA PHE A 63 -7.31 44.41 -22.90
C PHE A 63 -6.48 45.05 -24.02
N ASP A 64 -7.01 46.04 -24.74
CA ASP A 64 -6.31 46.67 -25.88
C ASP A 64 -4.95 47.28 -25.48
N TRP A 65 -4.77 47.59 -24.20
CA TRP A 65 -3.54 48.12 -23.63
C TRP A 65 -2.40 47.09 -23.49
N VAL A 66 -2.68 45.78 -23.58
CA VAL A 66 -1.68 44.72 -23.38
C VAL A 66 -0.75 44.61 -24.59
N SER A 67 -1.29 44.73 -25.80
CA SER A 67 -0.50 44.76 -27.04
C SER A 67 -1.31 45.40 -28.17
N PRO A 68 -0.68 46.20 -29.04
CA PRO A 68 -1.32 46.75 -30.24
C PRO A 68 -1.69 45.66 -31.25
N GLN A 69 -1.04 44.50 -31.21
CA GLN A 69 -1.33 43.37 -32.09
C GLN A 69 -2.39 42.46 -31.44
N GLY A 70 -3.55 42.32 -32.10
CA GLY A 70 -4.67 41.53 -31.57
C GLY A 70 -4.31 40.07 -31.23
N ARG A 71 -3.51 39.40 -32.07
CA ARG A 71 -3.08 38.01 -31.82
C ARG A 71 -2.20 37.90 -30.57
N THR A 72 -1.16 38.74 -30.47
CA THR A 72 -0.22 38.75 -29.33
C THR A 72 -0.94 39.08 -28.03
N ARG A 73 -1.86 40.06 -28.05
CA ARG A 73 -2.73 40.39 -26.91
C ARG A 73 -3.52 39.17 -26.43
N ASN A 74 -4.19 38.46 -27.34
CA ASN A 74 -5.05 37.34 -26.97
C ASN A 74 -4.25 36.21 -26.33
N ILE A 75 -3.05 35.92 -26.87
CA ILE A 75 -2.15 34.91 -26.30
C ILE A 75 -1.69 35.33 -24.90
N LEU A 76 -1.24 36.58 -24.71
CA LEU A 76 -0.75 37.05 -23.42
C LEU A 76 -1.85 37.06 -22.34
N VAL A 77 -3.07 37.51 -22.69
CA VAL A 77 -4.22 37.48 -21.77
C VAL A 77 -4.61 36.04 -21.45
N GLY A 78 -4.62 35.15 -22.44
CA GLY A 78 -4.92 33.73 -22.25
C GLY A 78 -3.89 33.03 -21.35
N ILE A 79 -2.59 33.27 -21.57
CA ILE A 79 -1.51 32.74 -20.73
C ILE A 79 -1.61 33.32 -19.31
N GLY A 80 -1.84 34.62 -19.16
CA GLY A 80 -1.99 35.26 -17.85
C GLY A 80 -3.17 34.71 -17.06
N TRP A 81 -4.32 34.53 -17.70
CA TRP A 81 -5.49 33.89 -17.11
C TRP A 81 -5.19 32.43 -16.71
N LEU A 82 -4.56 31.65 -17.60
CA LEU A 82 -4.22 30.25 -17.31
C LEU A 82 -3.26 30.14 -16.14
N CYS A 83 -2.21 30.98 -16.09
CA CYS A 83 -1.27 31.01 -14.99
C CYS A 83 -1.96 31.37 -13.67
N MET A 84 -2.90 32.31 -13.69
CA MET A 84 -3.67 32.69 -12.51
C MET A 84 -4.53 31.51 -12.00
N VAL A 85 -5.24 30.82 -12.89
CA VAL A 85 -6.04 29.65 -12.51
C VAL A 85 -5.14 28.55 -11.91
N VAL A 86 -4.00 28.25 -12.53
CA VAL A 86 -3.05 27.26 -12.02
C VAL A 86 -2.47 27.68 -10.67
N ALA A 87 -2.10 28.95 -10.49
CA ALA A 87 -1.56 29.45 -9.23
C ALA A 87 -2.59 29.39 -8.09
N ILE A 88 -3.84 29.78 -8.35
CA ILE A 88 -4.94 29.67 -7.38
C ILE A 88 -5.19 28.20 -7.04
N PHE A 89 -5.21 27.33 -8.05
CA PHE A 89 -5.45 25.90 -7.86
C PHE A 89 -4.33 25.23 -7.07
N ASP A 90 -3.06 25.48 -7.40
CA ASP A 90 -1.92 24.95 -6.67
C ASP A 90 -1.92 25.41 -5.20
N SER A 91 -2.20 26.70 -4.97
CA SER A 91 -2.29 27.27 -3.62
C SER A 91 -3.48 26.76 -2.81
N SER A 92 -4.46 26.10 -3.45
CA SER A 92 -5.68 25.58 -2.79
C SER A 92 -5.72 24.05 -2.69
N PHE A 93 -5.16 23.34 -3.67
CA PHE A 93 -5.40 21.90 -3.88
C PHE A 93 -4.16 21.05 -3.66
N PHE A 94 -3.04 21.44 -4.26
CA PHE A 94 -1.86 20.57 -4.29
C PHE A 94 -0.84 20.91 -3.23
N GLU A 95 -0.79 22.19 -2.82
CA GLU A 95 0.34 22.74 -2.07
C GLU A 95 1.64 22.12 -2.58
N SER A 96 1.89 22.22 -3.89
CA SER A 96 2.84 21.33 -4.58
C SER A 96 4.24 21.37 -3.99
N GLY A 97 4.54 22.27 -3.06
CA GLY A 97 5.60 22.04 -2.10
C GLY A 97 6.98 22.35 -2.67
N TRP A 98 7.01 22.93 -3.86
CA TRP A 98 8.21 23.45 -4.49
C TRP A 98 8.91 24.51 -3.64
N TYR A 99 8.17 25.12 -2.71
CA TYR A 99 8.66 26.10 -1.75
C TYR A 99 8.81 25.55 -0.32
N HIS A 100 8.64 24.24 -0.06
CA HIS A 100 8.77 23.69 1.30
C HIS A 100 10.17 23.86 1.89
N ASP A 101 11.20 23.84 1.05
CA ASP A 101 12.59 24.06 1.47
C ASP A 101 12.91 25.54 1.76
N LEU A 102 11.98 26.46 1.45
CA LEU A 102 12.16 27.88 1.77
C LEU A 102 11.87 28.14 3.26
N PRO A 103 12.47 29.19 3.85
CA PRO A 103 12.13 29.63 5.20
C PRO A 103 10.63 29.90 5.37
N ASP A 104 10.10 29.61 6.55
CA ASP A 104 8.67 29.66 6.89
C ASP A 104 7.97 30.95 6.44
N PHE A 105 8.64 32.09 6.58
CA PHE A 105 8.15 33.40 6.13
C PHE A 105 7.84 33.42 4.63
N PHE A 106 8.75 32.91 3.79
CA PHE A 106 8.55 32.88 2.33
C PHE A 106 7.43 31.90 1.94
N ARG A 107 7.30 30.78 2.66
CA ARG A 107 6.21 29.83 2.43
C ARG A 107 4.84 30.46 2.70
N LEU A 108 4.72 31.15 3.83
CA LEU A 108 3.49 31.87 4.19
C LEU A 108 3.19 32.98 3.17
N LEU A 109 4.22 33.70 2.73
CA LEU A 109 4.08 34.77 1.74
C LEU A 109 3.56 34.24 0.40
N ILE A 110 4.19 33.19 -0.15
CA ILE A 110 3.78 32.57 -1.43
C ILE A 110 2.34 32.05 -1.35
N LYS A 111 1.98 31.41 -0.24
CA LYS A 111 0.61 30.93 0.00
C LYS A 111 -0.40 32.08 0.02
N ARG A 112 -0.10 33.17 0.75
CA ARG A 112 -0.98 34.36 0.80
C ARG A 112 -1.05 35.12 -0.53
N ILE A 113 0.02 35.12 -1.32
CA ILE A 113 0.04 35.74 -2.66
C ILE A 113 -0.94 35.02 -3.58
N GLY A 114 -0.89 33.69 -3.65
CA GLY A 114 -1.78 32.90 -4.51
C GLY A 114 -3.24 32.93 -4.04
N GLN A 115 -3.47 32.85 -2.72
CA GLN A 115 -4.82 32.74 -2.18
C GLN A 115 -5.58 34.06 -2.05
N ILE A 116 -4.90 35.18 -1.79
CA ILE A 116 -5.57 36.44 -1.41
C ILE A 116 -5.17 37.58 -2.35
N TRP A 117 -3.87 37.88 -2.46
CA TRP A 117 -3.43 39.10 -3.11
C TRP A 117 -3.61 39.07 -4.63
N MET A 118 -3.23 37.99 -5.28
CA MET A 118 -3.33 37.88 -6.74
C MET A 118 -4.79 37.96 -7.23
N PRO A 119 -5.76 37.20 -6.68
CA PRO A 119 -7.17 37.33 -7.05
C PRO A 119 -7.71 38.73 -6.78
N LEU A 120 -7.37 39.35 -5.64
CA LEU A 120 -7.85 40.69 -5.29
C LEU A 120 -7.38 41.75 -6.29
N LEU A 121 -6.11 41.69 -6.72
CA LEU A 121 -5.57 42.58 -7.74
C LEU A 121 -6.29 42.39 -9.10
N VAL A 122 -6.60 41.15 -9.47
CA VAL A 122 -7.35 40.85 -10.71
C VAL A 122 -8.78 41.35 -10.63
N PHE A 123 -9.50 41.10 -9.52
CA PHE A 123 -10.88 41.53 -9.36
C PHE A 123 -11.03 43.04 -9.34
N ALA A 124 -10.14 43.75 -8.63
CA ALA A 124 -10.11 45.21 -8.64
C ALA A 124 -9.98 45.75 -10.07
N SER A 125 -9.04 45.20 -10.84
CA SER A 125 -8.86 45.55 -12.25
C SER A 125 -10.08 45.21 -13.12
N CYS A 126 -10.68 44.02 -12.95
CA CYS A 126 -11.88 43.61 -13.68
C CYS A 126 -13.09 44.52 -13.38
N PHE A 127 -13.25 44.98 -12.13
CA PHE A 127 -14.33 45.90 -11.74
C PHE A 127 -14.28 47.20 -12.55
N PHE A 128 -13.11 47.84 -12.61
CA PHE A 128 -12.92 49.06 -13.41
C PHE A 128 -13.06 48.78 -14.91
N LEU A 129 -12.57 47.65 -15.41
CA LEU A 129 -12.69 47.31 -16.83
C LEU A 129 -14.15 47.04 -17.27
N LEU A 130 -15.02 46.61 -16.35
CA LEU A 130 -16.44 46.41 -16.61
C LEU A 130 -17.25 47.70 -16.53
N ASN A 131 -16.91 48.60 -15.58
CA ASN A 131 -17.60 49.86 -15.38
C ASN A 131 -16.93 51.00 -16.17
N THR A 132 -17.40 51.22 -17.39
CA THR A 132 -16.84 52.22 -18.32
C THR A 132 -16.92 53.65 -17.81
N GLU A 133 -17.95 53.99 -17.01
CA GLU A 133 -18.11 55.33 -16.44
C GLU A 133 -17.05 55.62 -15.36
N LEU A 134 -16.81 54.65 -14.45
CA LEU A 134 -15.76 54.77 -13.45
C LEU A 134 -14.37 54.70 -14.09
N LYS A 135 -14.18 53.84 -15.10
CA LYS A 135 -12.93 53.74 -15.86
C LYS A 135 -12.50 55.07 -16.47
N ALA A 136 -13.45 55.87 -16.94
CA ALA A 136 -13.18 57.18 -17.53
C ALA A 136 -12.76 58.24 -16.49
N ARG A 137 -13.08 58.03 -15.20
CA ARG A 137 -12.81 58.97 -14.10
C ARG A 137 -11.51 58.68 -13.35
N VAL A 138 -10.89 57.52 -13.57
CA VAL A 138 -9.68 57.08 -12.86
C VAL A 138 -8.51 56.92 -13.83
N SER A 139 -7.29 57.14 -13.33
CA SER A 139 -6.08 56.97 -14.13
C SER A 139 -5.94 55.51 -14.62
N PRO A 140 -5.50 55.26 -15.87
CA PRO A 140 -5.29 53.92 -16.40
C PRO A 140 -4.41 53.02 -15.53
N TYR A 141 -3.49 53.61 -14.77
CA TYR A 141 -2.60 52.88 -13.86
C TYR A 141 -3.36 52.13 -12.75
N PHE A 142 -4.55 52.57 -12.36
CA PHE A 142 -5.34 51.95 -11.28
C PHE A 142 -5.92 50.58 -11.64
N TYR A 143 -6.08 50.26 -12.92
CA TYR A 143 -6.60 48.96 -13.34
C TYR A 143 -5.61 48.17 -14.21
N LYS A 144 -4.66 48.83 -14.88
CA LYS A 144 -3.64 48.12 -15.69
C LYS A 144 -2.54 47.53 -14.82
N THR A 145 -2.00 48.32 -13.89
CA THR A 145 -0.85 47.92 -13.06
C THR A 145 -1.18 46.75 -12.14
N PRO A 146 -2.31 46.74 -11.39
CA PRO A 146 -2.65 45.61 -10.53
C PRO A 146 -2.81 44.30 -11.31
N MET A 147 -3.47 44.35 -12.47
CA MET A 147 -3.63 43.20 -13.35
C MET A 147 -2.29 42.67 -13.86
N ALA A 148 -1.41 43.57 -14.30
CA ALA A 148 -0.07 43.19 -14.80
C ALA A 148 0.78 42.55 -13.68
N ILE A 149 0.75 43.12 -12.48
CA ILE A 149 1.43 42.54 -11.30
C ILE A 149 0.86 41.15 -10.99
N ALA A 150 -0.47 41.00 -10.98
CA ALA A 150 -1.09 39.72 -10.67
C ALA A 150 -0.72 38.63 -11.69
N PHE A 151 -0.76 38.95 -12.99
CA PHE A 151 -0.34 38.00 -14.03
C PHE A 151 1.16 37.68 -13.97
N GLY A 152 2.00 38.66 -13.65
CA GLY A 152 3.44 38.42 -13.45
C GLY A 152 3.72 37.49 -12.26
N LEU A 153 3.06 37.73 -11.12
CA LEU A 153 3.15 36.85 -9.95
C LEU A 153 2.63 35.45 -10.25
N ALA A 154 1.53 35.33 -10.99
CA ALA A 154 0.98 34.04 -11.41
C ALA A 154 1.97 33.26 -12.28
N ALA A 155 2.61 33.91 -13.26
CA ALA A 155 3.61 33.29 -14.10
C ALA A 155 4.83 32.82 -13.28
N LEU A 156 5.32 33.63 -12.33
CA LEU A 156 6.42 33.24 -11.44
C LEU A 156 6.06 32.03 -10.57
N MET A 157 4.84 31.96 -10.05
CA MET A 157 4.37 30.80 -9.28
C MET A 157 4.34 29.53 -10.14
N VAL A 158 3.83 29.61 -11.36
CA VAL A 158 3.83 28.47 -12.30
C VAL A 158 5.24 28.00 -12.63
N LEU A 159 6.20 28.91 -12.83
CA LEU A 159 7.60 28.55 -13.02
C LEU A 159 8.18 27.82 -11.80
N GLY A 160 7.86 28.28 -10.58
CA GLY A 160 8.24 27.61 -9.34
C GLY A 160 7.67 26.18 -9.24
N ILE A 161 6.40 26.00 -9.58
CA ILE A 161 5.74 24.68 -9.63
C ILE A 161 6.46 23.75 -10.62
N LEU A 162 6.73 24.21 -11.83
CA LEU A 162 7.41 23.43 -12.86
C LEU A 162 8.84 23.04 -12.44
N PHE A 163 9.57 23.98 -11.83
CA PHE A 163 10.91 23.72 -11.30
C PHE A 163 10.88 22.67 -10.19
N GLY A 164 9.99 22.82 -9.20
CA GLY A 164 9.86 21.85 -8.10
C GLY A 164 9.37 20.47 -8.56
N TRP A 165 8.56 20.41 -9.62
CA TRP A 165 8.20 19.15 -10.26
C TRP A 165 9.41 18.48 -10.93
N ALA A 166 10.17 19.22 -11.74
CA ALA A 166 11.36 18.70 -12.42
C ALA A 166 12.43 18.21 -11.43
N ARG A 167 12.69 18.98 -10.36
CA ARG A 167 13.60 18.60 -9.28
C ARG A 167 13.19 17.27 -8.63
N ARG A 168 11.92 17.13 -8.23
CA ARG A 168 11.42 15.88 -7.62
C ARG A 168 11.51 14.69 -8.55
N GLN A 169 11.29 14.89 -9.86
CA GLN A 169 11.47 13.83 -10.85
C GLN A 169 12.93 13.35 -10.93
N ILE A 170 13.89 14.26 -10.78
CA ILE A 170 15.32 13.92 -10.76
C ILE A 170 15.67 13.20 -9.46
N GLU A 171 15.28 13.74 -8.30
CA GLU A 171 15.52 13.13 -6.99
C GLU A 171 14.94 11.71 -6.91
N HIS A 172 13.70 11.52 -7.36
CA HIS A 172 13.07 10.20 -7.41
C HIS A 172 13.87 9.21 -8.29
N LYS A 173 14.35 9.65 -9.46
CA LYS A 173 15.16 8.79 -10.34
C LYS A 173 16.51 8.41 -9.71
N ILE A 174 17.13 9.32 -8.96
CA ILE A 174 18.37 9.05 -8.23
C ILE A 174 18.10 8.05 -7.11
N ALA A 175 17.10 8.30 -6.27
CA ALA A 175 16.73 7.42 -5.16
C ALA A 175 16.40 5.99 -5.63
N VAL A 176 15.65 5.84 -6.73
CA VAL A 176 15.34 4.52 -7.31
C VAL A 176 16.60 3.81 -7.82
N ARG A 177 17.55 4.55 -8.41
CA ARG A 177 18.82 3.96 -8.87
C ARG A 177 19.69 3.51 -7.70
N GLU A 178 19.79 4.33 -6.65
CA GLU A 178 20.55 4.01 -5.45
C GLU A 178 19.95 2.79 -4.74
N ALA A 179 18.62 2.76 -4.56
CA ALA A 179 17.92 1.61 -4.00
C ALA A 179 18.17 0.32 -4.83
N ARG A 180 18.08 0.41 -6.16
CA ARG A 180 18.36 -0.71 -7.04
C ARG A 180 19.81 -1.18 -6.95
N GLN A 181 20.76 -0.26 -6.86
CA GLN A 181 22.18 -0.60 -6.75
C GLN A 181 22.50 -1.28 -5.41
N GLU A 182 21.90 -0.81 -4.32
CA GLU A 182 22.03 -1.45 -3.01
C GLU A 182 21.39 -2.85 -3.00
N GLU A 183 20.23 -3.01 -3.64
CA GLU A 183 19.61 -4.33 -3.81
C GLU A 183 20.49 -5.29 -4.63
N ILE A 184 21.06 -4.82 -5.75
CA ILE A 184 21.99 -5.60 -6.56
C ILE A 184 23.20 -6.02 -5.73
N ARG A 185 23.74 -5.11 -4.91
CA ARG A 185 24.88 -5.39 -4.03
C ARG A 185 24.56 -6.45 -2.99
N LYS A 186 23.34 -6.44 -2.43
CA LYS A 186 22.94 -7.33 -1.34
C LYS A 186 22.49 -8.71 -1.80
N TYR A 187 21.82 -8.84 -2.95
CA TYR A 187 21.21 -10.10 -3.40
C TYR A 187 21.62 -10.57 -4.79
N GLY A 188 22.24 -9.70 -5.60
CA GLY A 188 22.41 -9.91 -7.04
C GLY A 188 21.26 -9.30 -7.85
N GLY A 189 21.49 -9.10 -9.15
CA GLY A 189 20.64 -8.23 -9.97
C GLY A 189 19.32 -8.79 -10.47
N ASP A 190 19.08 -10.10 -10.30
CA ASP A 190 17.92 -10.78 -10.89
C ASP A 190 17.19 -11.68 -9.88
N ARG A 191 17.21 -11.30 -8.60
CA ARG A 191 16.48 -12.04 -7.56
C ARG A 191 15.04 -11.57 -7.41
N SER A 192 14.12 -12.50 -7.20
CA SER A 192 12.71 -12.16 -7.00
C SER A 192 12.49 -11.33 -5.73
N TRP A 193 11.43 -10.53 -5.71
CA TRP A 193 11.02 -9.78 -4.50
C TRP A 193 10.78 -10.70 -3.31
N TYR A 194 10.24 -11.90 -3.57
CA TYR A 194 10.00 -12.92 -2.57
C TYR A 194 11.31 -13.43 -1.94
N PHE A 195 12.31 -13.73 -2.77
CA PHE A 195 13.65 -14.12 -2.29
C PHE A 195 14.26 -13.05 -1.40
N LYS A 196 14.26 -11.79 -1.86
CA LYS A 196 14.84 -10.66 -1.12
C LYS A 196 14.18 -10.50 0.25
N THR A 197 12.85 -10.47 0.28
CA THR A 197 12.06 -10.29 1.51
C THR A 197 12.25 -11.46 2.47
N SER A 198 12.28 -12.70 1.97
CA SER A 198 12.52 -13.91 2.77
C SER A 198 13.91 -13.89 3.39
N MET A 199 14.93 -13.55 2.60
CA MET A 199 16.31 -13.50 3.04
C MET A 199 16.54 -12.35 4.03
N ASP A 200 15.88 -11.21 3.84
CA ASP A 200 15.85 -10.13 4.83
C ASP A 200 15.27 -10.57 6.16
N PHE A 201 14.11 -11.23 6.12
CA PHE A 201 13.46 -11.75 7.30
C PHE A 201 14.36 -12.73 8.04
N ILE A 202 14.92 -13.73 7.35
CA ILE A 202 15.79 -14.76 7.94
C ILE A 202 17.05 -14.14 8.56
N ASN A 203 17.70 -13.21 7.87
CA ASN A 203 18.93 -12.59 8.34
C ASN A 203 18.69 -11.67 9.55
N ALA A 204 17.63 -10.87 9.51
CA ALA A 204 17.25 -9.95 10.58
C ALA A 204 16.53 -10.65 11.75
N HIS A 205 16.14 -11.91 11.60
CA HIS A 205 15.45 -12.66 12.64
C HIS A 205 16.30 -12.73 13.91
N ASN A 206 15.78 -12.12 14.96
CA ASN A 206 16.41 -12.01 16.28
C ASN A 206 15.46 -12.41 17.42
N ASP A 207 14.27 -12.93 17.09
CA ASP A 207 13.34 -13.45 18.10
C ASP A 207 13.96 -14.65 18.83
N THR A 208 13.53 -14.88 20.06
CA THR A 208 13.95 -16.03 20.87
C THR A 208 13.31 -17.35 20.42
N THR A 209 12.43 -17.34 19.41
CA THR A 209 11.71 -18.52 18.91
C THR A 209 11.99 -18.75 17.43
N ILE A 210 11.90 -20.01 17.01
CA ILE A 210 12.14 -20.44 15.62
C ILE A 210 10.86 -20.54 14.79
N THR A 211 9.68 -20.35 15.41
CA THR A 211 8.37 -20.62 14.79
C THR A 211 8.22 -20.00 13.41
N ARG A 212 8.54 -18.70 13.29
CA ARG A 212 8.42 -17.97 12.01
C ARG A 212 9.46 -18.38 10.97
N LEU A 213 10.60 -18.95 11.38
CA LEU A 213 11.60 -19.46 10.45
C LEU A 213 11.17 -20.80 9.84
N LEU A 214 10.35 -21.59 10.55
CA LEU A 214 9.94 -22.92 10.06
C LEU A 214 9.12 -22.84 8.76
N SER A 215 8.29 -21.81 8.58
CA SER A 215 7.55 -21.63 7.32
C SER A 215 8.47 -21.43 6.10
N TYR A 216 9.68 -20.89 6.30
CA TYR A 216 10.72 -20.78 5.27
C TYR A 216 11.53 -22.06 5.09
N ALA A 217 11.63 -22.88 6.12
CA ALA A 217 12.35 -24.16 6.06
C ALA A 217 11.53 -25.31 5.44
N VAL A 218 10.21 -25.15 5.31
CA VAL A 218 9.25 -26.17 4.81
C VAL A 218 8.70 -25.84 3.42
N MET A 219 9.23 -24.81 2.75
CA MET A 219 8.75 -24.40 1.43
C MET A 219 8.82 -25.53 0.39
N ASP A 220 7.81 -25.55 -0.48
CA ASP A 220 7.55 -26.60 -1.47
C ASP A 220 8.77 -26.89 -2.35
N ARG A 221 9.19 -28.16 -2.39
CA ARG A 221 10.37 -28.63 -3.12
C ARG A 221 10.17 -28.62 -4.63
N ASP A 222 8.93 -28.55 -5.09
CA ASP A 222 8.56 -28.70 -6.51
C ASP A 222 8.35 -27.36 -7.23
N ARG A 223 8.18 -26.25 -6.48
CA ARG A 223 8.14 -24.89 -7.04
C ARG A 223 9.54 -24.29 -7.02
N ASP A 224 10.12 -24.09 -8.20
CA ASP A 224 11.27 -23.21 -8.45
C ASP A 224 12.53 -23.51 -7.59
N LYS A 225 13.25 -24.58 -7.96
CA LYS A 225 14.37 -25.16 -7.19
C LYS A 225 15.55 -24.21 -6.93
N GLY A 226 15.66 -23.07 -7.63
CA GLY A 226 16.78 -22.15 -7.46
C GLY A 226 16.66 -21.35 -6.15
N GLU A 227 15.84 -20.31 -6.18
CA GLU A 227 15.70 -19.37 -5.07
C GLU A 227 15.08 -20.00 -3.82
N ASN A 228 14.08 -20.88 -3.99
CA ASN A 228 13.43 -21.50 -2.83
C ASN A 228 14.35 -22.46 -2.07
N ASP A 229 15.28 -23.14 -2.75
CA ASP A 229 16.26 -23.99 -2.07
C ASP A 229 17.29 -23.15 -1.29
N GLU A 230 17.70 -22.00 -1.83
CA GLU A 230 18.57 -21.05 -1.12
C GLU A 230 17.88 -20.48 0.13
N ILE A 231 16.61 -20.05 0.03
CA ILE A 231 15.82 -19.58 1.18
C ILE A 231 15.70 -20.67 2.24
N ARG A 232 15.35 -21.89 1.82
CA ARG A 232 15.19 -23.04 2.72
C ARG A 232 16.50 -23.36 3.44
N LYS A 233 17.62 -23.41 2.73
CA LYS A 233 18.94 -23.65 3.32
C LYS A 233 19.31 -22.56 4.32
N ALA A 234 19.07 -21.29 3.98
CA ALA A 234 19.31 -20.18 4.89
C ALA A 234 18.44 -20.26 6.16
N ALA A 235 17.16 -20.59 6.02
CA ALA A 235 16.24 -20.76 7.14
C ALA A 235 16.67 -21.93 8.04
N VAL A 236 17.01 -23.09 7.47
CA VAL A 236 17.50 -24.25 8.24
C VAL A 236 18.80 -23.91 8.98
N ALA A 237 19.76 -23.27 8.32
CA ALA A 237 21.02 -22.86 8.93
C ALA A 237 20.78 -21.87 10.09
N LYS A 238 19.89 -20.90 9.88
CA LYS A 238 19.52 -19.93 10.92
C LYS A 238 18.84 -20.62 12.11
N ILE A 239 17.90 -21.54 11.89
CA ILE A 239 17.25 -22.32 12.96
C ILE A 239 18.30 -23.10 13.76
N LYS A 240 19.17 -23.85 13.10
CA LYS A 240 20.21 -24.66 13.75
C LYS A 240 21.30 -23.83 14.44
N SER A 241 21.40 -22.53 14.15
CA SER A 241 22.31 -21.62 14.87
C SER A 241 21.83 -21.24 16.28
N TYR A 242 20.56 -21.53 16.62
CA TYR A 242 20.06 -21.34 17.98
C TYR A 242 20.47 -22.52 18.88
N GLU A 243 21.10 -22.24 20.02
CA GLU A 243 21.61 -23.26 20.96
C GLU A 243 20.55 -24.28 21.42
N HIS A 244 19.28 -23.88 21.50
CA HIS A 244 18.17 -24.72 21.97
C HIS A 244 17.06 -24.88 20.91
N TRP A 245 17.43 -25.05 19.65
CA TRP A 245 16.46 -25.17 18.56
C TRP A 245 15.55 -26.41 18.69
N GLU A 246 16.07 -27.55 19.17
CA GLU A 246 15.26 -28.76 19.42
C GLU A 246 14.25 -28.55 20.55
N THR A 247 14.65 -27.91 21.65
CA THR A 247 13.73 -27.54 22.75
C THR A 247 12.62 -26.60 22.26
N ASN A 248 12.95 -25.67 21.36
CA ASN A 248 11.95 -24.82 20.72
C ASN A 248 10.97 -25.62 19.85
N LEU A 249 11.45 -26.61 19.09
CA LEU A 249 10.60 -27.51 18.31
C LEU A 249 9.68 -28.35 19.20
N ILE A 250 10.19 -28.87 20.31
CA ILE A 250 9.40 -29.61 21.30
C ILE A 250 8.23 -28.74 21.78
N ARG A 251 8.51 -27.50 22.19
CA ARG A 251 7.48 -26.55 22.61
C ARG A 251 6.44 -26.27 21.51
N ILE A 252 6.86 -26.24 20.26
CA ILE A 252 5.96 -26.05 19.12
C ILE A 252 5.07 -27.28 18.91
N LEU A 253 5.61 -28.50 19.01
CA LEU A 253 4.82 -29.73 18.92
C LEU A 253 3.81 -29.85 20.06
N GLU A 254 4.15 -29.35 21.24
CA GLU A 254 3.27 -29.30 22.41
C GLU A 254 2.30 -28.11 22.38
N SER A 255 2.45 -27.20 21.42
CA SER A 255 1.50 -26.11 21.23
C SER A 255 0.16 -26.64 20.74
N LYS A 256 -0.90 -25.83 20.88
CA LYS A 256 -2.21 -26.10 20.29
C LYS A 256 -2.44 -25.28 19.02
N ASP A 257 -1.38 -25.00 18.26
CA ASP A 257 -1.48 -24.34 16.97
C ASP A 257 -1.17 -25.33 15.83
N ILE A 258 -2.17 -25.58 14.98
CA ILE A 258 -2.04 -26.57 13.91
C ILE A 258 -1.10 -26.11 12.79
N GLY A 259 -1.00 -24.80 12.56
CA GLY A 259 -0.09 -24.24 11.56
C GLY A 259 1.37 -24.35 11.99
N ASP A 260 1.65 -24.16 13.28
CA ASP A 260 3.00 -24.35 13.81
C ASP A 260 3.40 -25.83 13.81
N ILE A 261 2.49 -26.73 14.19
CA ILE A 261 2.70 -28.19 14.11
C ILE A 261 2.93 -28.65 12.66
N PHE A 262 2.16 -28.12 11.70
CA PHE A 262 2.35 -28.39 10.27
C PHE A 262 3.80 -28.14 9.83
N ASN A 263 4.32 -26.97 10.21
CA ASN A 263 5.68 -26.56 9.88
C ASN A 263 6.72 -27.35 10.67
N ALA A 264 6.46 -27.68 11.94
CA ALA A 264 7.36 -28.54 12.71
C ALA A 264 7.49 -29.94 12.09
N TYR A 265 6.39 -30.57 11.67
CA TYR A 265 6.45 -31.84 10.95
C TYR A 265 7.19 -31.70 9.63
N GLY A 266 6.90 -30.69 8.82
CA GLY A 266 7.64 -30.52 7.56
C GLY A 266 9.15 -30.32 7.77
N PHE A 267 9.55 -29.64 8.85
CA PHE A 267 10.95 -29.45 9.20
C PHE A 267 11.60 -30.76 9.62
N LEU A 268 10.95 -31.53 10.50
CA LEU A 268 11.43 -32.82 11.00
C LEU A 268 11.51 -33.87 9.90
N GLU A 269 10.60 -33.87 8.93
CA GLU A 269 10.69 -34.78 7.78
C GLU A 269 11.98 -34.57 6.97
N ALA A 270 12.44 -33.33 6.86
CA ALA A 270 13.60 -32.96 6.07
C ALA A 270 14.93 -32.95 6.85
N ASN A 271 14.90 -33.02 8.18
CA ASN A 271 16.07 -32.85 9.04
C ASN A 271 16.15 -33.93 10.11
N THR A 272 17.30 -34.58 10.21
CA THR A 272 17.60 -35.56 11.26
C THR A 272 17.76 -34.87 12.61
N LEU A 273 17.12 -35.44 13.63
CA LEU A 273 17.23 -35.04 15.04
C LEU A 273 18.53 -35.54 15.67
N GLU A 274 19.09 -34.74 16.57
CA GLU A 274 20.24 -35.12 17.40
C GLU A 274 19.77 -35.93 18.62
N HIS A 275 18.64 -35.53 19.23
CA HIS A 275 18.10 -36.16 20.43
C HIS A 275 16.67 -36.72 20.20
N PRO A 276 16.47 -37.71 19.30
CA PRO A 276 15.13 -38.19 18.93
C PRO A 276 14.30 -38.66 20.12
N LYS A 277 14.92 -39.27 21.15
CA LYS A 277 14.20 -39.76 22.34
C LYS A 277 13.42 -38.67 23.08
N GLU A 278 13.88 -37.42 23.06
CA GLU A 278 13.21 -36.29 23.71
C GLU A 278 11.89 -35.90 23.02
N PHE A 279 11.71 -36.31 21.76
CA PHE A 279 10.55 -35.97 20.94
C PHE A 279 9.42 -37.00 21.04
N ILE A 280 9.62 -38.16 21.68
CA ILE A 280 8.58 -39.20 21.77
C ILE A 280 7.29 -38.67 22.41
N ILE A 281 7.39 -38.03 23.58
CA ILE A 281 6.22 -37.48 24.28
C ILE A 281 5.60 -36.30 23.49
N PRO A 282 6.38 -35.29 23.04
CA PRO A 282 5.85 -34.19 22.24
C PRO A 282 5.12 -34.64 20.97
N ILE A 283 5.66 -35.62 20.24
CA ILE A 283 5.02 -36.16 19.04
C ILE A 283 3.72 -36.89 19.39
N LYS A 284 3.68 -37.67 20.48
CA LYS A 284 2.42 -38.30 20.92
C LYS A 284 1.34 -37.28 21.28
N ASN A 285 1.74 -36.18 21.93
CA ASN A 285 0.85 -35.08 22.25
C ASN A 285 0.35 -34.38 20.97
N SER A 286 1.22 -34.11 20.01
CA SER A 286 0.86 -33.48 18.75
C SER A 286 -0.03 -34.39 17.89
N ILE A 287 0.19 -35.71 17.85
CA ILE A 287 -0.71 -36.68 17.18
C ILE A 287 -2.11 -36.62 17.81
N THR A 288 -2.19 -36.53 19.14
CA THR A 288 -3.46 -36.44 19.85
C THR A 288 -4.23 -35.17 19.44
N TYR A 289 -3.53 -34.04 19.37
CA TYR A 289 -4.13 -32.78 18.91
C TYR A 289 -4.54 -32.82 17.42
N VAL A 290 -3.66 -33.34 16.55
CA VAL A 290 -3.96 -33.58 15.13
C VAL A 290 -5.18 -34.47 14.95
N THR A 291 -5.35 -35.48 15.81
CA THR A 291 -6.54 -36.35 15.80
C THR A 291 -7.81 -35.56 16.14
N THR A 292 -7.75 -34.69 17.15
CA THR A 292 -8.88 -33.80 17.49
C THR A 292 -9.24 -32.86 16.34
N VAL A 293 -8.25 -32.16 15.78
CA VAL A 293 -8.47 -31.24 14.64
C VAL A 293 -9.03 -31.99 13.43
N SER A 294 -8.51 -33.18 13.12
CA SER A 294 -9.01 -34.01 12.02
C SER A 294 -10.48 -34.40 12.24
N ASN A 295 -10.84 -34.81 13.45
CA ASN A 295 -12.23 -35.16 13.81
C ASN A 295 -13.17 -33.97 13.65
N GLU A 296 -12.75 -32.78 14.07
CA GLU A 296 -13.51 -31.54 13.89
C GLU A 296 -13.67 -31.18 12.41
N SER A 297 -12.57 -31.21 11.63
CA SER A 297 -12.62 -30.94 10.19
C SER A 297 -13.49 -31.95 9.42
N ILE A 298 -13.51 -33.22 9.82
CA ILE A 298 -14.34 -34.25 9.16
C ILE A 298 -15.82 -34.03 9.46
N LYS A 299 -16.17 -33.66 10.69
CA LYS A 299 -17.57 -33.49 11.13
C LYS A 299 -18.18 -32.14 10.78
N ASN A 300 -17.37 -31.09 10.67
CA ASN A 300 -17.84 -29.76 10.33
C ASN A 300 -17.59 -29.46 8.83
N PRO A 301 -18.64 -29.27 8.02
CA PRO A 301 -18.49 -29.01 6.59
C PRO A 301 -17.74 -27.70 6.27
N ASP A 302 -17.73 -26.75 7.20
CA ASP A 302 -17.09 -25.43 7.03
C ASP A 302 -15.63 -25.39 7.52
N ASN A 303 -15.13 -26.49 8.11
CA ASN A 303 -13.78 -26.58 8.65
C ASN A 303 -12.84 -27.32 7.67
N PHE A 304 -11.71 -26.69 7.33
CA PHE A 304 -10.75 -27.15 6.32
C PHE A 304 -9.35 -27.50 6.89
N PHE A 305 -9.20 -27.55 8.21
CA PHE A 305 -7.88 -27.73 8.84
C PHE A 305 -7.25 -29.12 8.64
N LEU A 306 -7.98 -30.11 8.11
CA LEU A 306 -7.40 -31.42 7.78
C LEU A 306 -6.16 -31.29 6.88
N GLY A 307 -6.19 -30.38 5.88
CA GLY A 307 -5.02 -30.12 5.02
C GLY A 307 -3.82 -29.52 5.76
N SER A 308 -4.07 -28.84 6.88
CA SER A 308 -3.06 -28.23 7.74
C SER A 308 -2.48 -29.21 8.77
N THR A 309 -2.86 -30.49 8.78
CA THR A 309 -2.36 -31.45 9.77
C THR A 309 -1.00 -32.08 9.42
N ASN A 310 -0.61 -32.03 8.15
CA ASN A 310 0.61 -32.66 7.61
C ASN A 310 0.82 -34.14 8.02
N ILE A 311 -0.26 -34.93 8.04
CA ILE A 311 -0.23 -36.37 8.43
C ILE A 311 0.78 -37.16 7.58
N GLY A 312 0.99 -36.79 6.32
CA GLY A 312 2.00 -37.41 5.46
C GLY A 312 3.42 -37.27 6.02
N ALA A 313 3.84 -36.05 6.34
CA ALA A 313 5.14 -35.80 6.94
C ALA A 313 5.28 -36.50 8.30
N LEU A 314 4.23 -36.49 9.12
CA LEU A 314 4.20 -37.24 10.38
C LEU A 314 4.55 -38.71 10.19
N CYS A 315 3.87 -39.43 9.29
CA CYS A 315 4.17 -40.84 9.05
C CYS A 315 5.59 -41.07 8.53
N HIS A 316 6.10 -40.19 7.67
CA HIS A 316 7.49 -40.27 7.20
C HIS A 316 8.51 -40.03 8.33
N ILE A 317 8.26 -39.09 9.24
CA ILE A 317 9.09 -38.88 10.43
C ILE A 317 9.12 -40.14 11.28
N LEU A 318 7.95 -40.72 11.55
CA LEU A 318 7.85 -41.93 12.37
C LEU A 318 8.62 -43.09 11.76
N GLU A 319 8.50 -43.30 10.44
CA GLU A 319 9.23 -44.36 9.74
C GLU A 319 10.75 -44.10 9.64
N ALA A 320 11.15 -42.84 9.41
CA ALA A 320 12.56 -42.51 9.18
C ALA A 320 13.37 -42.38 10.48
N GLN A 321 12.76 -41.84 11.53
CA GLN A 321 13.48 -41.43 12.75
C GLN A 321 13.03 -42.17 14.00
N PHE A 322 11.81 -42.75 14.01
CA PHE A 322 11.22 -43.38 15.20
C PHE A 322 10.78 -44.83 14.99
N LYS A 323 11.31 -45.50 13.97
CA LYS A 323 10.95 -46.88 13.63
C LYS A 323 11.15 -47.85 14.80
N GLY A 324 12.22 -47.66 15.57
CA GLY A 324 12.52 -48.47 16.76
C GLY A 324 11.51 -48.27 17.90
N ASP A 325 10.81 -47.15 17.92
CA ASP A 325 9.85 -46.75 18.96
C ASP A 325 8.39 -46.83 18.45
N ALA A 326 8.14 -47.50 17.32
CA ALA A 326 6.82 -47.54 16.69
C ALA A 326 5.71 -48.05 17.63
N ALA A 327 6.04 -48.96 18.55
CA ALA A 327 5.13 -49.45 19.58
C ALA A 327 4.58 -48.33 20.48
N ASP A 328 5.37 -47.29 20.75
CA ASP A 328 4.97 -46.16 21.60
C ASP A 328 3.96 -45.22 20.92
N PHE A 329 3.98 -45.16 19.59
CA PHE A 329 3.09 -44.32 18.77
C PHE A 329 1.86 -45.07 18.27
N ARG A 330 1.92 -46.42 18.19
CA ARG A 330 0.84 -47.26 17.64
C ARG A 330 -0.54 -46.95 18.23
N PRO A 331 -0.74 -46.77 19.55
CA PRO A 331 -2.06 -46.45 20.11
C PRO A 331 -2.63 -45.13 19.56
N ASN A 332 -1.79 -44.09 19.45
CA ASN A 332 -2.18 -42.78 18.93
C ASN A 332 -2.52 -42.85 17.43
N MET A 333 -1.73 -43.60 16.65
CA MET A 333 -1.96 -43.80 15.22
C MET A 333 -3.23 -44.61 14.93
N VAL A 334 -3.54 -45.64 15.74
CA VAL A 334 -4.81 -46.36 15.66
C VAL A 334 -6.00 -45.42 15.94
N ASN A 335 -5.86 -44.52 16.92
CA ASN A 335 -6.92 -43.54 17.22
C ASN A 335 -7.11 -42.54 16.08
N LEU A 336 -6.00 -42.06 15.49
CA LEU A 336 -6.04 -41.20 14.31
C LEU A 336 -6.73 -41.89 13.13
N GLN A 337 -6.38 -43.16 12.85
CA GLN A 337 -7.01 -43.95 11.79
C GLN A 337 -8.53 -44.06 11.99
N LYS A 338 -8.98 -44.37 13.22
CA LYS A 338 -10.42 -44.45 13.55
C LYS A 338 -11.15 -43.14 13.26
N VAL A 339 -10.54 -42.00 13.55
CA VAL A 339 -11.10 -40.68 13.23
C VAL A 339 -11.13 -40.45 11.73
N LEU A 340 -10.05 -40.75 11.03
CA LEU A 340 -9.98 -40.59 9.58
C LEU A 340 -11.03 -41.45 8.88
N ASP A 341 -11.34 -42.65 9.39
CA ASP A 341 -12.35 -43.56 8.81
C ASP A 341 -13.81 -43.10 9.00
N ILE A 342 -14.06 -42.05 9.78
CA ILE A 342 -15.41 -41.46 9.91
C ILE A 342 -15.89 -40.94 8.55
N PRO A 343 -17.15 -41.21 8.14
CA PRO A 343 -17.74 -40.60 6.96
C PRO A 343 -17.78 -39.06 7.09
N PRO A 344 -17.23 -38.30 6.14
CA PRO A 344 -17.19 -36.84 6.24
C PRO A 344 -18.58 -36.22 6.10
N ALA A 345 -18.79 -35.08 6.77
CA ALA A 345 -20.00 -34.29 6.59
C ALA A 345 -20.14 -33.79 5.15
N LYS A 346 -21.38 -33.71 4.67
CA LYS A 346 -21.67 -33.25 3.31
C LYS A 346 -21.36 -31.75 3.18
N ARG A 347 -20.44 -31.41 2.28
CA ARG A 347 -20.05 -30.03 1.97
C ARG A 347 -20.89 -29.47 0.81
N SER A 348 -21.24 -28.19 0.89
CA SER A 348 -22.11 -27.50 -0.07
C SER A 348 -21.38 -27.19 -1.38
N ASP A 349 -20.11 -26.80 -1.29
CA ASP A 349 -19.26 -26.52 -2.46
C ASP A 349 -18.63 -27.80 -3.00
N LYS A 350 -18.84 -28.06 -4.30
CA LYS A 350 -18.35 -29.28 -4.98
C LYS A 350 -16.83 -29.32 -5.10
N LYS A 351 -16.18 -28.19 -5.38
CA LYS A 351 -14.73 -28.12 -5.57
C LYS A 351 -14.03 -28.34 -4.23
N TYR A 352 -14.55 -27.75 -3.17
CA TYR A 352 -14.03 -27.96 -1.82
C TYR A 352 -14.30 -29.37 -1.30
N ALA A 353 -15.46 -29.94 -1.59
CA ALA A 353 -15.73 -31.35 -1.27
C ALA A 353 -14.68 -32.28 -1.88
N GLN A 354 -14.39 -32.09 -3.18
CA GLN A 354 -13.40 -32.90 -3.89
C GLN A 354 -12.00 -32.76 -3.27
N GLY A 355 -11.50 -31.54 -3.06
CA GLY A 355 -10.17 -31.32 -2.50
C GLY A 355 -10.04 -31.87 -1.06
N PHE A 356 -11.10 -31.76 -0.26
CA PHE A 356 -11.13 -32.36 1.08
C PHE A 356 -11.08 -33.89 1.02
N ASP A 357 -11.89 -34.50 0.15
CA ASP A 357 -11.94 -35.96 -0.01
C ASP A 357 -10.60 -36.52 -0.47
N GLU A 358 -9.90 -35.84 -1.39
CA GLU A 358 -8.55 -36.22 -1.83
C GLU A 358 -7.55 -36.22 -0.67
N ILE A 359 -7.55 -35.17 0.16
CA ILE A 359 -6.69 -35.07 1.35
C ILE A 359 -7.04 -36.16 2.37
N LEU A 360 -8.33 -36.41 2.61
CA LEU A 360 -8.80 -37.42 3.55
C LEU A 360 -8.38 -38.82 3.11
N GLN A 361 -8.58 -39.16 1.84
CA GLN A 361 -8.18 -40.48 1.30
C GLN A 361 -6.67 -40.66 1.35
N LYS A 362 -5.88 -39.64 1.00
CA LYS A 362 -4.42 -39.68 1.12
C LYS A 362 -4.00 -39.91 2.58
N SER A 363 -4.60 -39.20 3.53
CA SER A 363 -4.29 -39.31 4.96
C SER A 363 -4.64 -40.70 5.50
N ARG A 364 -5.82 -41.24 5.14
CA ARG A 364 -6.23 -42.62 5.49
C ARG A 364 -5.23 -43.64 4.99
N LEU A 365 -4.84 -43.54 3.72
CA LEU A 365 -3.92 -44.51 3.12
C LEU A 365 -2.56 -44.47 3.79
N VAL A 366 -2.01 -43.28 4.05
CA VAL A 366 -0.68 -43.13 4.64
C VAL A 366 -0.64 -43.62 6.10
N VAL A 367 -1.67 -43.34 6.90
CA VAL A 367 -1.76 -43.87 8.28
C VAL A 367 -1.98 -45.38 8.29
N LYS A 368 -2.86 -45.89 7.43
CA LYS A 368 -3.10 -47.34 7.30
C LYS A 368 -1.82 -48.10 6.91
N ASN A 369 -1.09 -47.62 5.91
CA ASN A 369 0.16 -48.25 5.48
C ASN A 369 1.19 -48.27 6.60
N TRP A 370 1.30 -47.19 7.38
CA TRP A 370 2.20 -47.14 8.54
C TRP A 370 1.81 -48.17 9.61
N LEU A 371 0.50 -48.32 9.90
CA LEU A 371 -0.03 -49.29 10.87
C LEU A 371 0.09 -50.76 10.45
N GLU A 372 0.19 -51.04 9.15
CA GLU A 372 0.40 -52.38 8.60
C GLU A 372 1.90 -52.76 8.57
N ALA A 373 2.78 -51.77 8.42
CA ALA A 373 4.23 -51.96 8.33
C ALA A 373 4.94 -52.06 9.69
N ASN A 374 4.35 -51.45 10.71
CA ASN A 374 4.80 -51.43 12.11
C ASN A 374 3.72 -52.02 13.02
#